data_AF-A0A4Q3D5L3-F1
#
_entry.id   AF-A0A4Q3D5L3-F1
#
_cell.length_a   1.000
_cell.length_b   1.000
_cell.length_c   1.000
_cell.angle_alpha   90.00
_cell.angle_beta   90.00
_cell.angle_gamma   90.00
#
_symmetry.space_group_name_H-M   'P 1'
#
loop_
_entity.id
_entity.type
_entity.pdbx_description
1 polymer ?
#
loop_
_entity_poly.entity_id
_entity_poly.type
_entity_poly.pdbx_seq_one_letter_code
_entity_poly.pdbx_strand_id
1 'polypeptide(L)' 'MVILIKNVQEKHLPLINELAKTLEFEISEPFNDSGYDPDFAAKIKQGDEDIKAGCTTKITLNDIWKQSLPLEQNRI' A
#
# COMPACT_ATOMS: atom_id res chain seq x y z
N MET A 1 -4.75 23.13 5.68
CA MET A 1 -5.00 22.40 6.93
C MET A 1 -6.08 21.36 6.64
N VAL A 2 -5.86 20.09 6.94
CA VAL A 2 -6.80 18.99 6.65
C VAL A 2 -7.29 18.43 7.97
N ILE A 3 -8.60 18.24 8.11
CA ILE A 3 -9.24 17.74 9.33
C ILE A 3 -9.76 16.34 9.06
N LEU A 4 -9.31 15.36 9.85
CA LEU A 4 -9.77 13.97 9.77
C LEU A 4 -10.70 13.67 10.95
N ILE A 5 -11.93 13.25 10.64
CA ILE A 5 -12.92 12.88 11.66
C ILE A 5 -13.10 11.36 11.64
N LYS A 6 -12.69 10.68 12.71
CA LYS A 6 -12.83 9.22 12.88
C LYS A 6 -14.07 8.88 13.72
N ASN A 7 -14.61 7.69 13.53
CA ASN A 7 -15.73 7.14 14.32
C ASN A 7 -17.03 7.96 14.21
N VAL A 8 -17.34 8.45 13.01
CA VAL A 8 -18.59 9.17 12.72
C VAL A 8 -19.73 8.16 12.60
N GLN A 9 -20.80 8.37 13.38
CA GLN A 9 -22.03 7.58 13.23
C GLN A 9 -22.84 8.09 12.04
N GLU A 10 -23.41 7.20 11.23
CA GLU A 10 -24.14 7.55 9.98
C GLU A 10 -25.24 8.60 10.20
N LYS A 11 -25.94 8.55 11.34
CA LYS A 11 -26.98 9.52 11.72
C LYS A 11 -26.50 10.97 11.79
N HIS A 12 -25.20 11.21 11.92
CA HIS A 12 -24.61 12.54 12.03
C HIS A 12 -24.05 13.06 10.70
N LEU A 13 -24.03 12.25 9.64
CA LEU A 13 -23.59 12.67 8.30
C LEU A 13 -24.40 13.85 7.73
N PRO A 14 -25.74 13.93 7.88
CA PRO A 14 -26.50 15.07 7.39
C PRO A 14 -26.08 16.39 8.05
N LEU A 15 -25.85 16.35 9.37
CA LEU A 15 -25.40 17.51 10.15
C LEU A 15 -24.00 17.95 9.72
N ILE A 16 -23.08 17.01 9.48
CA ILE A 16 -21.73 17.32 9.01
C ILE A 16 -21.78 17.98 7.62
N ASN A 17 -22.67 17.53 6.75
CA ASN A 17 -22.87 18.13 5.42
C ASN A 17 -23.43 19.56 5.49
N GLU A 18 -24.33 19.85 6.43
CA GLU A 18 -24.81 21.23 6.66
C GLU A 18 -23.71 22.14 7.21
N LEU A 19 -22.90 21.62 8.13
CA LEU A 19 -21.72 22.34 8.66
C LEU A 19 -20.71 22.63 7.55
N ALA A 20 -20.48 21.67 6.64
CA ALA A 20 -19.60 21.83 5.48
C ALA A 20 -20.01 22.98 4.57
N LYS A 21 -21.31 23.06 4.28
CA LYS A 21 -21.87 24.15 3.47
C LYS A 21 -21.74 25.51 4.15
N THR A 22 -21.91 25.55 5.46
CA THR A 22 -21.87 26.79 6.24
C THR A 22 -20.44 27.31 6.40
N LEU A 23 -19.47 26.41 6.53
CA LEU A 23 -18.06 26.71 6.78
C LEU A 23 -17.18 26.58 5.52
N GLU A 24 -17.80 26.39 4.35
CA GLU A 24 -17.16 26.30 3.03
C GLU A 24 -16.02 25.26 2.95
N PHE A 25 -16.14 24.14 3.67
CA PHE A 25 -15.17 23.04 3.57
C PHE A 25 -15.69 21.91 2.67
N GLU A 26 -14.80 21.37 1.87
CA GLU A 26 -15.08 20.24 0.99
C GLU A 26 -14.91 18.93 1.76
N ILE A 27 -15.98 18.12 1.84
CA ILE A 27 -15.91 16.77 2.40
C ILE A 27 -15.42 15.84 1.30
N SER A 28 -14.15 15.49 1.31
CA SER A 28 -13.61 14.40 0.51
C SER A 28 -13.82 13.07 1.21
N GLU A 29 -14.10 12.01 0.43
CA GLU A 29 -14.09 10.63 0.93
C GLU A 29 -12.75 10.34 1.63
N PRO A 30 -12.73 9.48 2.66
CA PRO A 30 -11.49 9.10 3.31
C PRO A 30 -10.51 8.67 2.23
N PHE A 31 -9.33 9.29 2.22
CA PHE A 31 -8.21 8.84 1.40
C PHE A 31 -8.10 7.33 1.65
N ASN A 32 -8.40 6.52 0.63
CA ASN A 32 -8.31 5.07 0.71
C ASN A 32 -6.81 4.72 0.83
N ASP A 33 -6.25 4.89 2.02
CA ASP A 33 -4.92 4.40 2.39
C ASP A 33 -4.85 2.86 2.39
N SER A 34 -5.98 2.18 2.12
CA SER A 34 -6.08 0.72 2.02
C SER A 34 -5.94 0.19 0.60
N GLY A 35 -5.90 1.05 -0.42
CA GLY A 35 -5.58 0.63 -1.78
C GLY A 35 -4.08 0.40 -1.90
N TYR A 36 -3.65 -0.84 -2.16
CA TYR A 36 -2.27 -1.06 -2.61
C TYR A 36 -1.98 -0.14 -3.79
N ASP A 37 -0.79 0.45 -3.79
CA ASP A 37 -0.32 1.24 -4.93
C ASP A 37 -0.53 0.44 -6.23
N PRO A 38 -1.09 1.06 -7.29
CA PRO A 38 -1.41 0.35 -8.52
C PRO A 38 -0.19 -0.32 -9.17
N ASP A 39 1.01 0.23 -9.01
CA ASP A 39 2.25 -0.40 -9.49
C ASP A 39 2.60 -1.64 -8.67
N PHE A 40 2.32 -1.62 -7.36
CA PHE A 40 2.45 -2.80 -6.50
C PHE A 40 1.46 -3.91 -6.91
N ALA A 41 0.19 -3.56 -7.10
CA ALA A 41 -0.83 -4.51 -7.55
C ALA A 41 -0.49 -5.13 -8.91
N ALA A 42 0.04 -4.34 -9.85
CA ALA A 42 0.49 -4.82 -11.15
C ALA A 42 1.65 -5.82 -11.04
N LYS A 43 2.66 -5.54 -10.18
CA LYS A 43 3.79 -6.44 -9.95
C LYS A 43 3.39 -7.77 -9.33
N ILE A 44 2.45 -7.77 -8.38
CA ILE A 44 1.94 -9.00 -7.78
C ILE A 44 1.23 -9.86 -8.83
N LYS A 45 0.40 -9.23 -9.67
CA LYS A 45 -0.30 -9.95 -10.75
C LYS A 45 0.68 -10.55 -11.77
N GLN A 46 1.72 -9.79 -12.14
CA GLN A 46 2.78 -10.31 -13.02
C GLN A 46 3.52 -11.49 -12.37
N GLY A 47 3.84 -11.40 -11.08
CA GLY A 47 4.48 -12.49 -10.35
C GLY A 47 3.63 -13.77 -10.33
N ASP A 48 2.31 -13.66 -10.16
CA ASP A 48 1.38 -14.78 -10.26
C ASP A 48 1.36 -15.43 -11.65
N GLU A 49 1.46 -14.63 -12.71
CA GLU A 49 1.56 -15.11 -14.09
C GLU A 49 2.90 -15.80 -14.34
N ASP A 50 4.00 -15.25 -13.82
CA ASP A 50 5.34 -15.84 -13.94
C ASP A 50 5.47 -17.16 -13.17
N ILE A 51 4.81 -17.29 -12.02
CA ILE A 51 4.69 -18.56 -11.26
C ILE A 51 3.95 -19.60 -12.12
N LYS A 52 2.82 -19.22 -12.73
CA LYS A 52 2.03 -20.12 -13.59
C LYS A 52 2.76 -20.51 -14.87
N ALA A 53 3.54 -19.58 -15.45
CA ALA A 53 4.34 -19.81 -16.64
C ALA A 53 5.62 -20.64 -16.37
N GLY A 54 5.94 -20.92 -15.09
CA GLY A 54 7.14 -21.66 -14.71
C GLY A 54 8.43 -20.83 -14.81
N CYS A 55 8.33 -19.51 -14.94
CA CYS A 55 9.45 -18.57 -14.96
C CYS A 55 9.99 -18.28 -13.54
N THR A 56 9.98 -19.28 -12.65
CA THR A 56 10.46 -19.14 -11.28
C THR A 56 11.69 -20.00 -11.04
N THR A 57 12.68 -19.42 -10.36
CA THR A 57 13.86 -20.17 -9.92
C THR A 57 13.66 -20.50 -8.45
N LYS A 58 13.64 -21.80 -8.13
CA LYS A 58 13.66 -22.25 -6.73
C LYS A 58 15.03 -21.96 -6.15
N ILE A 59 15.12 -20.89 -5.37
CA ILE A 59 16.29 -20.56 -4.57
C ILE A 59 16.15 -21.18 -3.18
N THR A 60 17.24 -21.72 -2.63
CA THR A 60 17.23 -22.19 -1.24
C THR A 60 17.50 -21.02 -0.30
N LEU A 61 17.04 -21.11 0.94
CA LEU A 61 17.27 -20.07 1.96
C LEU A 61 18.76 -19.69 2.08
N ASN A 62 19.66 -20.68 2.01
CA ASN A 62 21.11 -20.44 2.05
C ASN A 62 21.62 -19.59 0.88
N ASP A 63 21.01 -19.68 -0.31
CA ASP A 63 21.41 -18.87 -1.47
C ASP A 63 20.96 -17.41 -1.34
N ILE A 64 19.82 -17.17 -0.67
CA ILE A 64 19.34 -15.83 -0.34
C ILE A 64 20.32 -15.12 0.59
N TRP A 65 20.78 -15.81 1.65
CA TRP A 65 21.71 -15.25 2.63
C TRP A 65 23.12 -15.01 2.07
N LYS A 66 23.54 -15.76 1.04
CA LYS A 66 24.82 -15.53 0.35
C LYS A 66 24.83 -14.26 -0.50
N GLN A 67 23.68 -13.82 -1.00
CA GLN A 67 23.55 -12.62 -1.83
C GLN A 67 23.46 -11.31 -1.02
N SER A 68 23.09 -11.39 0.26
CA SER A 68 22.94 -10.23 1.15
C SER A 68 24.19 -9.92 1.98
N LEU A 69 25.24 -10.75 1.87
CA LEU A 69 26.51 -10.47 2.53
C LEU A 69 27.30 -9.44 1.71
N PRO A 70 27.78 -8.33 2.31
CA PRO A 70 28.66 -7.39 1.63
C PRO A 70 29.93 -8.10 1.15
N LEU A 71 30.41 -7.71 -0.05
CA LEU A 71 31.61 -8.21 -0.72
C LEU A 71 32.93 -7.86 0.00
N GLU A 72 32.96 -7.87 1.33
CA GLU A 72 34.06 -7.37 2.15
C GLU A 72 34.81 -8.48 2.92
N GLN A 73 34.92 -9.66 2.30
CA GLN A 73 35.81 -10.72 2.80
C GLN A 73 36.67 -11.34 1.70
N ASN A 74 37.18 -10.50 0.79
CA ASN A 74 38.26 -10.87 -0.13
C ASN A 74 39.42 -9.86 -0.12
N ARG A 75 39.83 -9.47 1.10
CA ARG A 75 41.18 -9.06 1.50
C ARG A 75 41.28 -9.63 2.93
N ILE A 76 42.08 -10.64 3.22
CA ILE A 76 43.54 -10.72 3.27
C ILE A 76 43.93 -12.20 3.15
#